data_AF-A0A529I5S8-F1
#
_entry.id   AF-A0A529I5S8-F1
#
_cell.length_a   1.000
_cell.length_b   1.000
_cell.length_c   1.000
_cell.angle_alpha   90.00
_cell.angle_beta   90.00
_cell.angle_gamma   90.00
#
_symmetry.space_group_name_H-M   'P 1'
#
loop_
_entity.id
_entity.type
_entity.pdbx_description
1 polymer ?
#
loop_
_entity_poly.entity_id
_entity_poly.type
_entity_poly.pdbx_seq_one_letter_code
_entity_poly.pdbx_strand_id
1 'polypeptide(L)'
;MGRVSMVKPTSRKAIQGSTARQAKSPMRDPANSELPTFRPVQLATLVDVVPAGDRWLHEMKYDGYRILVAVGSGQARAYTRSGLDWSHRFPSILSEASKLKVGSALIDGE
;
A
#
# COMPACT_ATOMS: atom_id res chain seq x y z
N MET A 1 26.02 -52.08 -30.88
CA MET A 1 26.50 -52.16 -29.48
C MET A 1 26.53 -50.74 -28.92
N GLY A 2 25.53 -50.36 -28.13
CA GLY A 2 25.43 -49.02 -27.55
C GLY A 2 24.38 -49.03 -26.44
N ARG A 3 24.84 -49.21 -25.19
CA ARG A 3 23.98 -49.20 -23.99
C ARG A 3 23.56 -47.76 -23.73
N VAL A 4 22.27 -47.48 -23.77
CA VAL A 4 21.70 -46.26 -23.18
C VAL A 4 21.35 -46.59 -21.73
N SER A 5 22.08 -45.97 -20.80
CA SER A 5 21.89 -46.12 -19.36
C SER A 5 20.56 -45.50 -18.92
N MET A 6 19.79 -46.30 -18.20
CA MET A 6 18.56 -45.92 -17.51
C MET A 6 18.89 -44.93 -16.37
N VAL A 7 18.41 -43.69 -16.49
CA VAL A 7 18.54 -42.66 -15.44
C VAL A 7 17.54 -42.99 -14.32
N LYS A 8 18.03 -43.25 -13.10
CA LYS A 8 17.19 -43.47 -11.92
C LYS A 8 16.45 -42.18 -11.53
N PRO A 9 15.16 -42.25 -11.14
CA PRO A 9 14.44 -41.08 -10.67
C PRO A 9 15.01 -40.64 -9.30
N THR A 10 15.45 -39.39 -9.21
CA THR A 10 15.78 -38.75 -7.94
C THR A 10 14.50 -38.48 -7.16
N SER A 11 14.40 -38.98 -5.94
CA SER A 11 13.26 -38.75 -5.06
C SER A 11 13.12 -37.25 -4.77
N ARG A 12 11.96 -36.65 -5.09
CA ARG A 12 11.61 -35.32 -4.60
C ARG A 12 11.49 -35.39 -3.07
N LYS A 13 12.36 -34.69 -2.35
CA LYS A 13 12.14 -34.40 -0.93
C LYS A 13 10.88 -33.54 -0.83
N ALA A 14 9.89 -34.01 -0.06
CA ALA A 14 8.72 -33.24 0.29
C ALA A 14 9.16 -31.97 1.04
N ILE A 15 8.80 -30.80 0.53
CA ILE A 15 8.91 -29.54 1.26
C ILE A 15 7.83 -29.59 2.34
N GLN A 16 8.22 -29.91 3.57
CA GLN A 16 7.37 -29.74 4.73
C GLN A 16 7.12 -28.24 4.90
N GLY A 17 5.94 -27.79 4.49
CA GLY A 17 5.49 -26.42 4.72
C GLY A 17 5.40 -26.16 6.21
N SER A 18 6.33 -25.38 6.74
CA SER A 18 6.20 -24.82 8.09
C SER A 18 5.03 -23.84 8.07
N THR A 19 3.88 -24.24 8.59
CA THR A 19 2.79 -23.32 8.92
C THR A 19 3.16 -22.54 10.18
N ALA A 20 4.20 -21.71 10.08
CA ALA A 20 4.48 -20.70 11.08
C ALA A 20 3.42 -19.62 10.90
N ARG A 21 2.45 -19.59 11.81
CA ARG A 21 1.49 -18.48 11.94
C ARG A 21 2.34 -17.22 12.11
N GLN A 22 2.39 -16.36 11.09
CA GLN A 22 3.06 -15.07 11.21
C GLN A 22 2.43 -14.33 12.39
N ALA A 23 3.18 -14.20 13.48
CA ALA A 23 2.78 -13.35 14.57
C ALA A 23 2.63 -11.94 13.98
N LYS A 24 1.45 -11.34 14.17
CA LYS A 24 1.23 -9.95 13.79
C LYS A 24 2.29 -9.14 14.52
N SER A 25 3.21 -8.50 13.80
CA SER A 25 4.11 -7.52 14.39
C SER A 25 3.28 -6.55 15.22
N PRO A 26 3.70 -6.21 16.45
CA PRO A 26 2.95 -5.27 17.27
C PRO A 26 2.80 -4.00 16.45
N MET A 27 1.55 -3.62 16.19
CA MET A 27 1.24 -2.37 15.51
C MET A 27 1.88 -1.28 16.37
N ARG A 28 2.77 -0.48 15.77
CA ARG A 28 3.44 0.63 16.47
C ARG A 28 2.40 1.41 17.26
N ASP A 29 2.72 1.74 18.50
CA ASP A 29 1.80 2.45 19.39
C ASP A 29 1.21 3.67 18.64
N PRO A 30 -0.11 3.69 18.40
CA PRO A 30 -0.77 4.80 17.72
C PRO A 30 -0.53 6.14 18.40
N ALA A 31 -0.29 6.13 19.72
CA ALA A 31 -0.01 7.34 20.48
C ALA A 31 1.37 7.94 20.19
N ASN A 32 2.32 7.19 19.61
CA ASN A 32 3.71 7.62 19.44
C ASN A 32 4.21 7.51 17.98
N SER A 33 3.29 7.66 17.03
CA SER A 33 3.60 7.52 15.61
C SER A 33 3.44 8.86 14.91
N GLU A 34 4.58 9.50 14.59
CA GLU A 34 4.64 10.84 14.01
C GLU A 34 3.77 10.99 12.75
N LEU A 35 3.24 12.20 12.57
CA LEU A 35 2.50 12.58 11.37
C LEU A 35 3.45 12.57 10.16
N PRO A 36 3.21 11.77 9.12
CA PRO A 36 4.09 11.71 7.96
C PRO A 36 4.21 13.06 7.26
N THR A 37 5.41 13.37 6.81
CA THR A 37 5.64 14.47 5.88
C THR A 37 5.14 14.11 4.48
N PHE A 38 4.88 15.13 3.66
CA PHE A 38 4.57 14.96 2.25
C PHE A 38 5.60 14.07 1.52
N ARG A 39 5.10 13.27 0.58
CA ARG A 39 5.87 12.53 -0.42
C ARG A 39 5.28 12.81 -1.80
N PRO A 40 6.10 12.91 -2.87
CA PRO A 40 5.57 13.03 -4.22
C PRO A 40 4.61 11.88 -4.54
N VAL A 41 3.45 12.21 -5.12
CA VAL A 41 2.46 11.21 -5.51
C VAL A 41 2.96 10.38 -6.69
N GLN A 42 2.48 9.14 -6.77
CA GLN A 42 2.67 8.32 -7.96
C GLN A 42 1.78 8.83 -9.08
N LEU A 43 2.33 8.94 -10.29
CA LEU A 43 1.58 9.36 -11.47
C LEU A 43 1.24 8.16 -12.34
N ALA A 44 0.04 8.17 -12.91
CA ALA A 44 -0.36 7.20 -13.90
C ALA A 44 0.45 7.40 -15.19
N THR A 45 0.90 6.30 -15.79
CA THR A 45 1.45 6.31 -17.15
C THR A 45 0.29 6.26 -18.13
N LEU A 46 0.22 7.24 -19.03
CA LEU A 46 -0.77 7.24 -20.10
C LEU A 46 -0.44 6.12 -21.10
N VAL A 47 -1.44 5.29 -21.40
CA VAL A 47 -1.35 4.18 -22.36
C VAL A 47 -2.59 4.15 -23.24
N ASP A 48 -2.46 3.62 -24.46
CA ASP A 48 -3.56 3.58 -25.42
C ASP A 48 -4.59 2.47 -25.12
N VAL A 49 -4.16 1.40 -24.46
CA VAL A 49 -4.97 0.22 -24.17
C VAL A 49 -4.83 -0.18 -22.71
N VAL A 50 -5.95 -0.53 -22.08
CA VAL A 50 -5.99 -0.99 -20.69
C VAL A 50 -5.14 -2.28 -20.55
N PRO A 51 -4.18 -2.33 -19.60
CA PRO A 51 -3.41 -3.53 -19.36
C PRO A 51 -4.28 -4.72 -18.92
N ALA A 52 -3.94 -5.92 -19.41
CA ALA A 52 -4.69 -7.15 -19.14
C ALA A 52 -3.97 -8.09 -18.15
N GLY A 53 -4.73 -9.03 -17.59
CA GLY A 53 -4.24 -10.12 -16.74
C GLY A 53 -4.41 -9.88 -15.24
N ASP A 54 -4.32 -10.96 -14.46
CA ASP A 54 -4.70 -11.00 -13.02
C ASP A 54 -3.79 -10.20 -12.07
N ARG A 55 -2.76 -9.55 -12.62
CA ARG A 55 -1.85 -8.69 -11.86
C ARG A 55 -2.33 -7.24 -11.79
N TRP A 56 -3.44 -6.91 -12.45
CA TRP A 56 -4.01 -5.56 -12.50
C TRP A 56 -5.28 -5.46 -11.68
N LEU A 57 -5.38 -4.36 -10.93
CA LEU A 57 -6.62 -3.90 -10.32
C LEU A 57 -7.09 -2.66 -11.09
N HIS A 58 -8.41 -2.50 -11.20
CA HIS A 58 -9.03 -1.36 -11.87
C HIS A 58 -9.84 -0.56 -10.86
N GLU A 59 -9.61 0.75 -10.82
CA GLU A 59 -10.30 1.69 -9.95
C GLU A 59 -11.04 2.73 -10.79
N MET A 60 -12.16 3.26 -10.29
CA MET A 60 -12.84 4.37 -10.97
C MET A 60 -12.00 5.64 -10.89
N LYS A 61 -11.83 6.31 -12.03
CA LYS A 61 -11.20 7.63 -12.04
C LYS A 61 -12.18 8.69 -11.58
N TYR A 62 -11.82 9.41 -10.53
CA TYR A 62 -12.49 10.64 -10.13
C TYR A 62 -11.82 11.85 -10.80
N ASP A 63 -12.60 12.90 -11.09
CA ASP A 63 -12.08 14.15 -11.60
C ASP A 63 -12.22 15.23 -10.51
N GLY A 64 -11.13 15.44 -9.79
CA GLY A 64 -11.09 16.26 -8.59
C GLY A 64 -9.66 16.64 -8.23
N TYR A 65 -9.47 17.08 -6.99
CA TYR A 65 -8.14 17.42 -6.50
C TYR A 65 -7.50 16.19 -5.86
N ARG A 66 -6.33 15.78 -6.37
CA ARG A 66 -5.53 14.75 -5.70
C ARG A 66 -5.00 15.28 -4.36
N ILE A 67 -5.31 14.56 -3.28
CA ILE A 67 -4.95 14.91 -1.90
C ILE A 67 -4.23 13.74 -1.23
N LEU A 68 -3.14 14.05 -0.53
CA LEU A 68 -2.53 13.14 0.43
C LEU A 68 -2.97 13.49 1.85
N VAL A 69 -3.64 12.57 2.53
CA VAL A 69 -4.00 12.71 3.95
C VAL A 69 -2.95 12.01 4.81
N ALA A 70 -2.15 12.80 5.52
CA ALA A 70 -1.27 12.30 6.56
C ALA A 70 -2.07 12.09 7.84
N VAL A 71 -1.89 10.95 8.50
CA VAL A 71 -2.52 10.60 9.79
C VAL A 71 -1.44 10.07 10.73
N GLY A 72 -1.44 10.52 11.98
CA GLY A 72 -0.52 10.06 13.02
C GLY A 72 -0.76 10.78 14.35
N SER A 73 -0.55 10.10 15.47
CA SER A 73 -0.72 10.63 16.84
C SER A 73 -2.05 11.38 17.07
N GLY A 74 -3.16 10.88 16.54
CA GLY A 74 -4.48 11.52 16.68
C GLY A 74 -4.62 12.85 15.93
N GLN A 75 -3.74 13.12 14.97
CA GLN A 75 -3.77 14.29 14.10
C GLN A 75 -3.91 13.86 12.64
N ALA A 76 -4.40 14.79 11.81
CA ALA A 76 -4.41 14.62 10.37
C ALA A 76 -4.10 15.94 9.64
N ARG A 77 -3.47 15.84 8.47
CA ARG A 77 -3.13 16.97 7.58
C ARG A 77 -3.39 16.57 6.14
N ALA A 78 -3.89 17.51 5.33
CA ALA A 78 -4.08 17.32 3.90
C ALA A 78 -2.99 18.06 3.10
N TYR A 79 -2.35 17.36 2.17
CA TYR A 79 -1.43 17.94 1.21
C TYR A 79 -2.00 17.88 -0.20
N THR A 80 -1.80 18.92 -1.01
CA THR A 80 -2.07 18.86 -2.45
C THR A 80 -1.09 17.94 -3.16
N ARG A 81 -1.37 17.61 -4.43
CA ARG A 81 -0.41 16.96 -5.36
C ARG A 81 1.00 17.58 -5.35
N SER A 82 1.11 18.90 -5.14
CA SER A 82 2.38 19.64 -5.09
C SER A 82 2.94 19.84 -3.68
N GLY A 83 2.30 19.28 -2.65
CA GLY A 83 2.77 19.33 -1.25
C GLY A 83 2.35 20.56 -0.46
N LEU A 84 1.40 21.36 -0.95
CA LEU A 84 0.86 22.49 -0.19
C LEU A 84 -0.09 21.99 0.90
N ASP A 85 0.00 22.56 2.11
CA ASP A 85 -0.96 22.25 3.18
C ASP A 85 -2.34 22.85 2.85
N TRP A 86 -3.31 21.97 2.65
CA TRP A 86 -4.71 22.30 2.35
C TRP A 86 -5.67 21.84 3.45
N SER A 87 -5.17 21.65 4.68
CA SER A 87 -5.99 21.15 5.79
C SER A 87 -7.23 21.99 6.06
N HIS A 88 -7.13 23.31 5.89
CA HIS A 88 -8.24 24.23 6.06
C HIS A 88 -9.40 24.01 5.09
N ARG A 89 -9.18 23.32 3.96
CA ARG A 89 -10.21 23.02 2.95
C ARG A 89 -11.04 21.78 3.31
N PHE A 90 -10.52 20.90 4.18
CA PHE A 90 -11.12 19.59 4.48
C PHE A 90 -11.29 19.31 5.98
N PRO A 91 -11.82 20.25 6.79
CA PRO A 91 -11.86 20.10 8.24
C PRO A 91 -12.67 18.87 8.71
N SER A 92 -13.80 18.57 8.06
CA SER A 92 -14.63 17.41 8.40
C SER A 92 -13.94 16.08 8.10
N ILE A 93 -13.28 15.97 6.96
CA ILE A 93 -12.53 14.77 6.57
C ILE A 93 -11.36 14.54 7.52
N LEU A 94 -10.59 15.58 7.83
CA LEU A 94 -9.44 15.47 8.73
C LEU A 94 -9.84 15.14 10.17
N SER A 95 -10.99 15.63 10.63
CA SER A 95 -11.58 15.26 11.92
C SER A 95 -11.86 13.76 12.03
N GLU A 96 -12.35 13.13 10.96
CA GLU A 96 -12.59 11.68 10.97
C GLU A 96 -11.31 10.87 10.69
N ALA A 97 -10.44 11.37 9.81
CA ALA A 97 -9.17 10.73 9.49
C ALA A 97 -8.26 10.61 10.72
N SER A 98 -8.26 11.61 11.61
CA SER A 98 -7.48 11.59 12.85
C SER A 98 -7.92 10.48 13.84
N LYS A 99 -9.12 9.93 13.67
CA LYS A 99 -9.68 8.84 14.49
C LYS A 99 -9.36 7.45 13.93
N LEU A 100 -8.72 7.35 12.76
CA LEU A 100 -8.36 6.07 12.18
C LEU A 100 -7.42 5.31 13.12
N LYS A 101 -7.69 4.01 13.31
CA LYS A 101 -6.91 3.12 14.19
C LYS A 101 -5.64 2.63 13.49
N VAL A 102 -4.76 3.58 13.15
CA VAL A 102 -3.47 3.34 12.50
C VAL A 102 -2.36 3.97 13.33
N GLY A 103 -1.15 3.43 13.24
CA GLY A 103 0.02 4.08 13.82
C GLY A 103 0.28 5.41 13.13
N SER A 104 0.74 5.32 11.88
CA SER A 104 1.02 6.46 11.02
C SER A 104 0.79 6.04 9.57
N ALA A 105 0.18 6.92 8.77
CA ALA A 105 -0.18 6.62 7.39
C ALA A 105 -0.18 7.89 6.52
N LEU A 106 0.14 7.73 5.24
CA LEU A 106 -0.06 8.72 4.20
C LEU A 106 -1.01 8.10 3.17
N ILE A 107 -2.23 8.61 3.12
CA ILE A 107 -3.33 8.05 2.33
C ILE A 107 -3.48 8.90 1.07
N ASP A 108 -3.50 8.28 -0.11
CA ASP A 108 -3.56 8.95 -1.41
C ASP A 108 -4.93 8.73 -2.07
N GLY A 109 -5.54 9.80 -2.59
CA GLY A 109 -6.85 9.77 -3.23
C GLY A 109 -7.32 11.11 -3.78
N GLU A 110 -8.61 11.20 -4.12
CA GLU A 110 -9.31 12.36 -4.67
C GLU A 110 -10.47 12.81 -3.78
#